data_AF-B7PPP7-F1
#
_entry.id   AF-B7PPP7-F1
#
_cell.length_a   1.000
_cell.length_b   1.000
_cell.length_c   1.000
_cell.angle_alpha   90.00
_cell.angle_beta   90.00
_cell.angle_gamma   90.00
#
_symmetry.space_group_name_H-M   'P 1'
#
loop_
_entity.id
_entity.type
_entity.pdbx_description
1 polymer ?
#
loop_
_entity_poly.entity_id
_entity_poly.type
_entity_poly.pdbx_seq_one_letter_code
_entity_poly.pdbx_strand_id
1 'polypeptide(L)' 'MNILIVCIVIINVVISQGNVKEAGKTDYEIQEQSLLIFDHRECQYLGYRMQNGEVRNLSNPCVKWTCLANQTQLLVQG' A
#
# COMPACT_ATOMS: atom_id res chain seq x y z
N MET A 1 -15.64 -17.41 -15.31
CA MET A 1 -14.86 -17.54 -14.07
C MET A 1 -15.38 -16.49 -13.09
N ASN A 2 -16.17 -16.92 -12.10
CA ASN A 2 -16.79 -16.00 -11.14
C ASN A 2 -15.70 -15.56 -10.15
N ILE A 3 -15.19 -14.34 -10.30
CA ILE A 3 -14.14 -13.81 -9.41
C ILE A 3 -14.81 -13.55 -8.06
N LEU A 4 -14.68 -14.49 -7.12
CA LEU A 4 -15.06 -14.27 -5.72
C LEU A 4 -14.30 -13.03 -5.24
N ILE A 5 -15.03 -11.94 -4.99
CA ILE A 5 -14.47 -10.74 -4.36
C ILE A 5 -14.17 -11.12 -2.91
N VAL A 6 -12.90 -11.43 -2.61
CA VAL A 6 -12.47 -11.76 -1.26
C VAL A 6 -12.17 -10.46 -0.51
N CYS A 7 -13.12 -10.02 0.31
CA CYS A 7 -12.87 -8.99 1.32
C CYS A 7 -11.94 -9.58 2.38
N ILE A 8 -10.70 -9.08 2.50
CA ILE A 8 -9.79 -9.52 3.56
C ILE A 8 -10.15 -8.73 4.81
N VAL A 9 -10.53 -9.43 5.89
CA VAL A 9 -10.77 -8.80 7.20
C VAL A 9 -9.42 -8.36 7.77
N ILE A 10 -9.06 -7.09 7.58
CA ILE A 10 -7.83 -6.49 8.09
C ILE A 10 -8.20 -5.42 9.12
N ILE A 11 -7.85 -5.64 10.39
CA ILE A 11 -8.26 -4.76 11.50
C ILE A 11 -7.71 -3.34 11.33
N ASN A 12 -6.41 -3.21 11.07
CA ASN A 12 -5.69 -2.02 10.60
C ASN A 12 -4.23 -2.46 10.40
N VAL A 13 -3.66 -2.26 9.22
CA VAL A 13 -2.24 -2.53 8.95
C VAL A 13 -1.55 -1.22 8.59
N VAL A 14 -0.39 -0.98 9.17
CA VAL A 14 0.47 0.17 8.83
C VAL A 14 1.64 -0.35 8.00
N ILE A 15 1.70 0.07 6.74
CA ILE A 15 2.87 -0.15 5.90
C ILE A 15 3.74 1.09 6.05
N SER A 16 5.00 0.90 6.48
CA SER A 16 5.98 1.97 6.55
C SER A 16 6.93 1.88 5.36
N GLN A 17 7.51 3.00 4.96
CA GLN A 17 8.56 3.01 3.94
C GLN A 17 9.71 2.09 4.36
N GLY A 18 10.11 1.17 3.47
CA GLY A 18 11.25 0.30 3.73
C GLY A 18 11.54 -0.64 2.57
N ASN A 19 12.82 -0.82 2.27
CA ASN A 19 13.29 -1.91 1.40
C ASN A 19 13.48 -3.14 2.26
N VAL A 20 12.45 -3.99 2.36
CA VAL A 20 12.56 -5.26 3.06
C VAL A 20 13.25 -6.26 2.13
N LYS A 21 14.36 -6.87 2.57
CA LYS A 21 14.96 -7.96 1.80
C LYS A 21 14.10 -9.21 1.94
N GLU A 22 13.34 -9.53 0.91
CA GLU A 22 12.53 -10.74 0.86
C GLU A 22 13.31 -11.88 0.17
N ALA A 23 13.45 -13.01 0.87
CA ALA A 23 14.14 -14.18 0.32
C ALA A 23 13.38 -14.70 -0.93
N GLY A 24 14.09 -14.83 -2.04
CA GLY A 24 13.53 -15.33 -3.30
C GLY A 24 12.86 -14.28 -4.18
N LYS A 25 12.91 -12.99 -3.83
CA LYS A 25 12.53 -11.88 -4.71
C LYS A 25 13.74 -11.06 -5.13
N THR A 26 13.68 -10.52 -6.34
CA THR A 26 14.65 -9.54 -6.83
C THR A 26 14.44 -8.17 -6.19
N ASP A 27 15.48 -7.34 -6.15
CA ASP A 27 15.38 -5.96 -5.65
C ASP A 27 14.32 -5.14 -6.40
N TYR A 28 14.13 -5.42 -7.70
CA TYR A 28 13.11 -4.80 -8.52
C TYR A 28 11.69 -5.18 -8.05
N GLU A 29 11.41 -6.47 -7.86
CA GLU A 29 10.11 -6.94 -7.38
C GLU A 29 9.79 -6.42 -5.97
N ILE A 30 10.81 -6.34 -5.13
CA ILE A 30 10.69 -5.74 -3.80
C ILE A 30 10.32 -4.27 -3.91
N GLN A 31 11.00 -3.51 -4.78
CA GLN A 31 10.75 -2.08 -4.95
C GLN A 31 9.34 -1.79 -5.48
N GLU A 32 8.83 -2.59 -6.43
CA GLU A 32 7.46 -2.43 -6.95
C GLU A 32 6.38 -2.68 -5.89
N GLN A 33 6.69 -3.55 -4.92
CA GLN A 33 5.78 -3.93 -3.83
C GLN A 33 6.02 -3.13 -2.54
N SER A 34 7.02 -2.26 -2.52
CA SER A 34 7.34 -1.42 -1.36
C SER A 34 6.55 -0.11 -1.37
N LEU A 35 6.33 0.45 -0.19
CA LEU A 35 5.83 1.82 -0.07
C LEU A 35 6.95 2.80 -0.42
N LEU A 36 6.73 3.61 -1.45
CA LEU A 36 7.59 4.71 -1.84
C LEU A 36 6.98 6.03 -1.37
N ILE A 37 7.81 6.93 -0.86
CA ILE A 37 7.40 8.26 -0.41
C ILE A 37 8.15 9.31 -1.25
N PHE A 38 7.42 10.27 -1.81
CA PHE A 38 8.00 11.38 -2.57
C PHE A 38 7.77 12.69 -1.82
N ASP A 39 8.87 13.35 -1.43
CA ASP A 39 8.92 14.65 -0.76
C ASP A 39 7.98 14.80 0.44
N HIS A 40 7.64 13.69 1.13
CA HIS A 40 6.62 13.64 2.18
C HIS A 40 5.23 14.16 1.77
N ARG A 41 4.97 14.23 0.47
CA ARG A 41 3.71 14.72 -0.12
C ARG A 41 2.90 13.63 -0.76
N GLU A 42 3.55 12.56 -1.21
CA GLU A 42 2.89 11.50 -1.95
C GLU A 42 3.36 10.13 -1.50
N CYS A 43 2.44 9.18 -1.56
CA CYS A 43 2.70 7.75 -1.42
C CYS A 43 2.58 7.09 -2.78
N GLN A 44 3.47 6.16 -3.10
CA GLN A 44 3.27 5.19 -4.16
C GLN A 44 3.36 3.77 -3.61
N TYR A 45 2.33 2.97 -3.89
CA TYR A 45 2.25 1.59 -3.42
C TYR A 45 1.52 0.74 -4.46
N LEU A 46 2.11 -0.39 -4.86
CA LEU A 46 1.58 -1.29 -5.90
C LEU A 46 1.17 -0.55 -7.19
N GLY A 47 1.97 0.44 -7.59
CA GLY A 47 1.73 1.28 -8.78
C GLY A 47 0.70 2.40 -8.59
N TYR A 48 -0.01 2.47 -7.47
CA TYR A 48 -0.94 3.56 -7.16
C TYR A 48 -0.22 4.74 -6.53
N ARG A 49 -0.37 5.92 -7.11
CA ARG A 49 0.12 7.19 -6.55
C ARG A 49 -1.03 7.93 -5.85
N MET A 50 -0.78 8.39 -4.64
CA MET A 50 -1.76 9.04 -3.77
C MET A 50 -1.14 10.29 -3.12
N GLN A 51 -1.90 11.37 -3.04
CA GLN A 51 -1.50 12.56 -2.27
C GLN A 51 -1.58 12.29 -0.77
N ASN A 52 -0.82 13.04 0.03
CA ASN A 52 -0.89 12.97 1.49
C ASN A 52 -2.31 13.29 1.96
N GLY A 53 -2.90 12.38 2.75
CA GLY A 53 -4.29 12.45 3.21
C GLY A 53 -5.31 11.90 2.22
N GLU A 54 -4.92 11.53 1.01
CA GLU A 54 -5.82 10.89 0.05
C GLU A 54 -6.27 9.52 0.57
N VAL A 55 -7.54 9.22 0.35
CA VAL A 55 -8.18 7.96 0.71
C VAL A 55 -8.62 7.24 -0.56
N ARG A 56 -8.21 5.98 -0.70
CA ARG A 56 -8.58 5.13 -1.83
C ARG A 56 -9.30 3.89 -1.32
N ASN A 57 -10.53 3.69 -1.79
CA ASN A 57 -11.28 2.47 -1.54
C ASN A 57 -11.03 1.48 -2.68
N LEU A 58 -10.52 0.31 -2.36
CA LEU A 58 -10.36 -0.80 -3.28
C LEU A 58 -11.52 -1.76 -3.10
N SER A 59 -12.09 -2.23 -4.21
CA SER A 59 -13.18 -3.21 -4.20
C SER A 59 -12.66 -4.65 -4.11
N ASN A 60 -11.41 -4.88 -4.53
CA ASN A 60 -10.75 -6.18 -4.49
C ASN A 60 -9.23 -6.00 -4.32
N PRO A 61 -8.64 -6.33 -3.15
CA PRO A 61 -9.34 -6.69 -1.92
C PRO A 61 -10.19 -5.51 -1.41
N CYS A 62 -11.27 -5.80 -0.67
CA CYS A 62 -12.12 -4.76 -0.07
C CYS A 62 -11.40 -4.09 1.10
N VAL A 63 -10.60 -3.08 0.79
CA VAL A 63 -9.81 -2.33 1.78
C VAL A 63 -9.80 -0.86 1.43
N LYS A 64 -9.61 -0.04 2.44
CA LYS A 64 -9.40 1.39 2.35
C LYS A 64 -7.95 1.70 2.65
N TRP A 65 -7.29 2.38 1.72
CA TRP A 65 -5.95 2.90 1.88
C TRP A 65 -5.98 4.38 2.20
N THR A 66 -5.13 4.82 3.12
CA THR A 66 -4.92 6.23 3.43
C THR A 66 -3.43 6.53 3.38
N CYS A 67 -3.04 7.48 2.53
CA CYS A 67 -1.65 7.93 2.43
C CYS A 67 -1.33 8.89 3.58
N LEU A 68 -0.30 8.57 4.35
CA LEU A 68 0.23 9.36 5.46
C LEU A 68 1.70 9.67 5.15
N ALA A 69 1.94 10.40 4.06
CA ALA A 69 3.29 10.64 3.53
C ALA A 69 4.20 11.41 4.50
N ASN A 70 3.63 12.29 5.32
CA ASN A 70 4.35 12.98 6.40
C ASN A 70 4.83 12.03 7.51
N GLN A 71 4.19 10.87 7.65
CA GLN A 71 4.55 9.81 8.58
C GLN A 71 5.28 8.66 7.88
N THR A 72 5.57 8.79 6.57
CA THR A 72 6.15 7.76 5.72
C THR A 72 5.35 6.44 5.73
N GLN A 73 4.02 6.55 5.82
CA GLN A 73 3.12 5.43 6.07
C GLN A 73 1.95 5.36 5.08
N LEU A 74 1.45 4.14 4.89
CA LEU A 74 0.16 3.84 4.27
C LEU A 74 -0.67 3.04 5.28
N LEU A 75 -1.82 3.60 5.66
CA LEU A 75 -2.78 2.91 6.52
C LEU A 75 -3.73 2.08 5.66
N VAL A 76 -3.88 0.81 5.99
CA VAL A 76 -4.77 -0.15 5.31
C VAL A 76 -5.84 -0.61 6.30
N GLN A 77 -7.11 -0.41 5.96
CA GLN A 77 -8.27 -0.77 6.80
C GLN A 77 -9.22 -1.67 5.99
N GLY A 78 -9.69 -2.78 6.57
CA GLY A 78 -10.65 -3.70 5.94
C GLY A 78 -12.02 -3.70 6.63
#